data_AF-A0A8K0UJ92-F1
#
_entry.id   AF-A0A8K0UJ92-F1
#
_cell.length_a   1.000
_cell.length_b   1.000
_cell.length_c   1.000
_cell.angle_alpha   90.00
_cell.angle_beta   90.00
_cell.angle_gamma   90.00
#
_symmetry.space_group_name_H-M   'P 1'
#
loop_
_entity.id
_entity.type
_entity.pdbx_description
1 polymer ?
#
loop_
_entity_poly.entity_id
_entity_poly.type
_entity_poly.pdbx_seq_one_letter_code
_entity_poly.pdbx_strand_id
1 'polypeptide(L)'
;MKLSFLNEVYCPAGSTDVYPEELYKKILTYQAKKDNTAQIVLPEVRVENGTFHTPIFKDPMEEMPFDIIITDLVVSSKGGPAAFGEYDRPKDDWKGPCLKGKLQIENGGCGIKTSSGKIEIRPLWKKEGAEVMELFEGSFTFDVKYSAMYSKRGHGKGQNLTLNFWAVRAQT
;
A
#
# COMPACT_ATOMS: atom_id res chain seq x y z
N MET A 1 -0.05 -11.51 -2.47
CA MET A 1 0.54 -12.35 -1.41
C MET A 1 0.02 -11.84 -0.06
N LYS A 2 -0.65 -12.66 0.76
CA LYS A 2 -1.05 -12.30 2.14
C LYS A 2 0.12 -12.66 3.05
N LEU A 3 0.77 -11.67 3.68
CA LEU A 3 1.92 -11.92 4.57
C LEU A 3 1.40 -12.34 5.96
N SER A 4 0.88 -13.57 6.06
CA SER A 4 0.22 -14.10 7.27
C SER A 4 1.09 -14.00 8.54
N PHE A 5 2.40 -14.12 8.40
CA PHE A 5 3.33 -13.99 9.52
C PHE A 5 3.33 -12.58 10.16
N LEU A 6 2.98 -11.51 9.42
CA LEU A 6 2.82 -10.18 10.01
C LEU A 6 1.57 -10.12 10.88
N ASN A 7 0.51 -10.82 10.47
CA ASN A 7 -0.72 -10.93 11.25
C ASN A 7 -0.43 -11.65 12.58
N GLU A 8 0.33 -12.75 12.55
CA GLU A 8 0.73 -13.50 13.74
C GLU A 8 1.56 -12.66 14.72
N VAL A 9 2.35 -11.70 14.21
CA VAL A 9 3.10 -10.76 15.06
C VAL A 9 2.18 -9.70 15.66
N TYR A 10 1.23 -9.19 14.88
CA TYR A 10 0.31 -8.15 15.32
C TYR A 10 -0.70 -8.66 16.34
N CYS A 11 -1.29 -9.84 16.09
CA CYS A 11 -2.28 -10.50 16.92
C CYS A 11 -2.00 -12.01 16.93
N PRO A 12 -1.12 -12.48 17.84
CA PRO A 12 -0.79 -13.89 17.98
C PRO A 12 -2.03 -14.74 18.29
N ALA A 13 -2.04 -15.97 17.78
CA ALA A 13 -3.14 -16.90 18.00
C ALA A 13 -3.40 -17.12 19.50
N GLY A 14 -4.64 -16.92 19.93
CA GLY A 14 -5.05 -17.05 21.33
C GLY A 14 -4.88 -15.80 22.19
N SER A 15 -4.34 -14.70 21.64
CA SER A 15 -4.34 -13.39 22.30
C SER A 15 -5.60 -12.60 21.96
N THR A 16 -6.06 -11.78 22.90
CA THR A 16 -7.06 -10.71 22.67
C THR A 16 -6.42 -9.33 22.54
N ASP A 17 -5.12 -9.24 22.79
CA ASP A 17 -4.36 -7.99 22.71
C ASP A 17 -3.60 -7.89 21.38
N VAL A 18 -3.34 -6.65 20.95
CA VAL A 18 -2.56 -6.35 19.75
C VAL A 18 -1.20 -5.74 20.07
N TYR A 19 -0.21 -6.03 19.23
CA TYR A 19 1.21 -5.69 19.45
C TYR A 19 1.77 -4.82 18.30
N PRO A 20 1.34 -3.55 18.17
CA PRO A 20 1.74 -2.69 17.05
C PRO A 20 3.25 -2.39 17.01
N GLU A 21 3.91 -2.32 18.17
CA GLU A 21 5.36 -2.08 18.24
C GLU A 21 6.17 -3.25 17.66
N GLU A 22 5.76 -4.49 17.95
CA GLU A 22 6.42 -5.69 17.42
C GLU A 22 6.20 -5.81 15.92
N LEU A 23 5.01 -5.47 15.43
CA LEU A 23 4.73 -5.38 14.00
C LEU A 23 5.62 -4.33 13.32
N TYR A 24 5.78 -3.14 13.92
CA TYR A 24 6.64 -2.08 13.40
C TYR A 24 8.10 -2.57 13.22
N LYS A 25 8.68 -3.16 14.28
CA LYS A 25 10.05 -3.73 14.23
C LYS A 25 10.18 -4.83 13.17
N LYS A 26 9.14 -5.66 13.04
CA LYS A 26 9.10 -6.72 12.04
C LYS A 26 9.10 -6.15 10.62
N ILE A 27 8.26 -5.15 10.34
CA ILE A 27 8.19 -4.49 9.03
C ILE A 27 9.55 -3.89 8.66
N LEU A 28 10.23 -3.18 9.57
CA LEU A 28 11.56 -2.62 9.32
C LEU A 28 12.58 -3.71 8.91
N THR A 29 12.52 -4.87 9.55
CA THR A 29 13.41 -6.00 9.21
C THR A 29 13.20 -6.50 7.78
N TYR A 30 11.96 -6.47 7.27
CA TYR A 30 11.65 -6.92 5.90
C TYR A 30 11.69 -5.81 4.87
N GLN A 31 11.62 -4.53 5.26
CA GLN A 31 11.72 -3.39 4.34
C GLN A 31 13.03 -3.42 3.54
N ALA A 32 14.10 -3.96 4.12
CA ALA A 32 15.38 -4.16 3.43
C ALA A 32 15.32 -5.16 2.25
N LYS A 33 14.24 -5.94 2.10
CA LYS A 33 14.05 -6.93 1.02
C LYS A 33 13.05 -6.41 -0.02
N LYS A 34 13.56 -6.06 -1.20
CA LYS A 34 12.78 -5.44 -2.30
C LYS A 34 11.62 -6.31 -2.81
N ASP A 35 11.69 -7.63 -2.63
CA ASP A 35 10.78 -8.55 -3.31
C ASP A 35 9.37 -8.59 -2.72
N ASN A 36 9.17 -8.09 -1.49
CA ASN A 36 7.91 -8.23 -0.74
C ASN A 36 7.35 -6.90 -0.23
N THR A 37 7.92 -5.76 -0.64
CA THR A 37 7.50 -4.44 -0.17
C THR A 37 7.10 -3.55 -1.34
N ALA A 38 6.24 -2.59 -1.04
CA ALA A 38 5.90 -1.51 -1.94
C ALA A 38 6.40 -0.20 -1.32
N GLN A 39 6.75 0.76 -2.16
CA GLN A 39 7.15 2.09 -1.74
C GLN A 39 6.11 3.11 -2.20
N ILE A 40 5.70 3.98 -1.29
CA ILE A 40 4.83 5.11 -1.57
C ILE A 40 5.65 6.36 -1.32
N VAL A 41 5.82 7.19 -2.34
CA VAL A 41 6.43 8.51 -2.20
C VAL A 41 5.33 9.55 -2.33
N LEU A 42 5.17 10.35 -1.29
CA LEU A 42 4.22 11.45 -1.27
C LEU A 42 4.99 12.75 -1.51
N PRO A 43 4.47 13.64 -2.36
CA PRO A 43 5.14 14.90 -2.62
C PRO A 43 5.03 15.82 -1.40
N GLU A 44 6.03 16.64 -1.17
CA GLU A 44 5.98 17.69 -0.15
C GLU A 44 4.91 18.74 -0.51
N VAL A 45 4.77 19.01 -1.81
CA VAL A 45 3.82 19.95 -2.36
C VAL A 45 2.56 19.22 -2.82
N ARG A 46 1.40 19.54 -2.23
CA ARG A 46 0.12 18.85 -2.47
C ARG A 46 -0.43 18.94 -3.91
N VAL A 47 0.14 19.77 -4.78
CA VAL A 47 -0.25 19.88 -6.19
C VAL A 47 0.48 18.90 -7.10
N GLU A 48 1.49 18.20 -6.60
CA GLU A 48 2.22 17.19 -7.35
C GLU A 48 1.62 15.80 -7.18
N ASN A 49 1.98 14.90 -8.09
CA ASN A 49 1.60 13.49 -7.99
C ASN A 49 2.55 12.77 -7.02
N GLY A 50 2.00 11.83 -6.25
CA GLY A 50 2.83 10.83 -5.57
C GLY A 50 3.24 9.70 -6.51
N THR A 51 4.13 8.84 -6.06
CA THR A 51 4.48 7.61 -6.77
C THR A 51 4.17 6.38 -5.91
N PHE A 52 3.81 5.29 -6.58
CA PHE A 52 3.56 4.00 -5.96
C PHE A 52 4.35 2.93 -6.70
N HIS A 53 5.45 2.49 -6.09
CA HIS A 53 6.29 1.44 -6.64
C HIS A 53 5.96 0.10 -6.00
N THR A 54 5.66 -0.91 -6.81
CA THR A 54 5.39 -2.27 -6.33
C THR A 54 5.80 -3.31 -7.37
N PRO A 55 6.49 -4.39 -6.98
CA PRO A 55 6.85 -5.47 -7.90
C PRO A 55 5.66 -6.34 -8.31
N ILE A 56 4.48 -6.12 -7.72
CA ILE A 56 3.30 -6.96 -7.95
C ILE A 56 2.70 -6.74 -9.35
N PHE A 57 2.63 -5.48 -9.80
CA PHE A 57 2.06 -5.16 -11.10
C PHE A 57 3.18 -4.93 -12.10
N LYS A 58 3.33 -5.87 -13.02
CA LYS A 58 4.38 -5.84 -14.04
C LYS A 58 3.82 -5.81 -15.45
N ASP A 59 4.57 -5.18 -16.33
CA ASP A 59 4.41 -5.36 -17.75
C ASP A 59 4.75 -6.82 -18.11
N PRO A 60 3.82 -7.57 -18.71
CA PRO A 60 4.02 -8.99 -19.01
C PRO A 60 4.94 -9.25 -20.22
N MET A 61 5.34 -8.21 -20.96
CA MET A 61 6.30 -8.29 -22.05
C MET A 61 7.72 -8.01 -21.55
N GLU A 62 7.87 -7.00 -20.69
CA GLU A 62 9.18 -6.54 -20.21
C GLU A 62 9.57 -7.15 -18.86
N GLU A 63 8.62 -7.77 -18.14
CA GLU A 63 8.76 -8.29 -16.79
C GLU A 63 9.22 -7.21 -15.76
N MET A 64 8.98 -5.94 -16.10
CA MET A 64 9.30 -4.78 -15.28
C MET A 64 8.05 -4.23 -14.57
N PRO A 65 8.17 -3.70 -13.34
CA PRO A 65 7.06 -3.04 -12.67
C PRO A 65 6.51 -1.86 -13.48
N PHE A 66 5.20 -1.63 -13.44
CA PHE A 66 4.63 -0.40 -13.99
C PHE A 66 5.02 0.81 -13.14
N ASP A 67 5.26 1.95 -13.81
CA ASP A 67 5.34 3.24 -13.15
C ASP A 67 3.92 3.71 -12.78
N ILE A 68 3.56 3.55 -11.51
CA ILE A 68 2.24 3.93 -11.00
C ILE A 68 2.36 5.26 -10.26
N ILE A 69 1.50 6.21 -10.63
CA ILE A 69 1.38 7.52 -9.97
C ILE A 69 0.13 7.59 -9.11
N ILE A 70 0.21 8.39 -8.05
CA ILE A 70 -0.88 8.71 -7.15
C ILE A 70 -1.36 10.13 -7.46
N THR A 71 -2.57 10.23 -8.01
CA THR A 71 -3.21 11.51 -8.36
C THR A 71 -4.37 11.81 -7.42
N ASP A 72 -4.91 13.03 -7.51
CA ASP A 72 -6.04 13.48 -6.69
C ASP A 72 -5.81 13.22 -5.19
N LEU A 73 -4.61 13.53 -4.70
CA LEU A 73 -4.23 13.33 -3.31
C LEU A 73 -5.09 14.22 -2.39
N VAL A 74 -5.84 13.59 -1.50
CA VAL A 74 -6.70 14.25 -0.52
C VAL A 74 -6.30 13.81 0.88
N VAL A 75 -6.12 14.80 1.75
CA VAL A 75 -5.94 14.59 3.19
C VAL A 75 -7.28 14.84 3.88
N SER A 76 -7.82 13.83 4.56
CA SER A 76 -9.12 13.93 5.26
C SER A 76 -8.98 13.64 6.75
N SER A 77 -9.74 14.35 7.58
CA SER A 77 -9.83 14.07 9.02
C SER A 77 -10.66 12.83 9.35
N LYS A 78 -11.47 12.36 8.39
CA LYS A 78 -12.25 11.12 8.49
C LYS A 78 -11.64 10.05 7.60
N GLY A 79 -11.19 8.95 8.21
CA GLY A 79 -10.85 7.73 7.50
C GLY A 79 -12.09 6.99 7.03
N GLY A 80 -11.92 6.16 5.98
CA GLY A 80 -12.85 5.08 5.69
C GLY A 80 -12.86 4.01 6.79
N PRO A 81 -13.70 2.98 6.64
CA PRO A 81 -13.70 1.83 7.53
C PRO A 81 -12.30 1.19 7.59
N ALA A 82 -12.07 0.39 8.63
CA ALA A 82 -10.80 -0.29 8.79
C ALA A 82 -10.42 -1.11 7.57
N ALA A 83 -9.22 -0.87 7.05
CA ALA A 83 -8.65 -1.72 6.00
C ALA A 83 -8.61 -3.16 6.52
N PHE A 84 -8.26 -3.32 7.79
CA PHE A 84 -8.34 -4.58 8.50
C PHE A 84 -9.57 -4.61 9.41
N GLY A 85 -10.73 -5.01 8.87
CA GLY A 85 -11.90 -5.35 9.70
C GLY A 85 -11.76 -6.68 10.44
N GLU A 86 -10.67 -7.41 10.22
CA GLU A 86 -10.38 -8.72 10.83
C GLU A 86 -9.69 -8.61 12.21
N TYR A 87 -9.15 -7.43 12.58
CA TYR A 87 -8.36 -7.28 13.82
C TYR A 87 -8.78 -6.02 14.57
N ASP A 88 -8.67 -6.08 15.90
CA ASP A 88 -8.89 -4.93 16.76
C ASP A 88 -7.80 -3.88 16.55
N ARG A 89 -8.17 -2.60 16.67
CA ARG A 89 -7.18 -1.52 16.77
C ARG A 89 -6.62 -1.46 18.19
N PRO A 90 -5.38 -0.96 18.38
CA PRO A 90 -4.83 -0.75 19.72
C PRO A 90 -5.74 0.20 20.51
N LYS A 91 -5.81 0.03 21.84
CA LYS A 91 -6.64 0.90 22.71
C LYS A 91 -6.25 2.38 22.58
N ASP A 92 -4.95 2.63 22.42
CA ASP A 92 -4.37 3.97 22.22
C ASP A 92 -4.12 4.24 20.73
N ASP A 93 -5.15 4.07 19.91
CA ASP A 93 -5.03 4.25 18.47
C ASP A 93 -4.72 5.70 18.09
N TRP A 94 -3.81 5.86 17.12
CA TRP A 94 -3.48 7.21 16.65
C TRP A 94 -4.60 7.74 15.76
N LYS A 95 -5.25 8.83 16.20
CA LYS A 95 -6.28 9.55 15.45
C LYS A 95 -5.68 10.71 14.69
N GLY A 96 -5.03 10.42 13.57
CA GLY A 96 -4.45 11.42 12.67
C GLY A 96 -5.17 11.51 11.32
N PRO A 97 -4.71 12.43 10.44
CA PRO A 97 -5.27 12.59 9.11
C PRO A 97 -5.06 11.32 8.26
N CYS A 98 -6.07 11.01 7.45
CA CYS A 98 -6.04 9.93 6.47
C CYS A 98 -5.67 10.50 5.10
N LEU A 99 -4.97 9.70 4.30
CA LEU A 99 -4.61 10.02 2.93
C LEU A 99 -5.42 9.17 1.97
N LYS A 100 -5.95 9.78 0.92
CA LYS A 100 -6.61 9.10 -0.20
C LYS A 100 -6.01 9.59 -1.51
N GLY A 101 -5.94 8.70 -2.49
CA GLY A 101 -5.52 9.05 -3.84
C GLY A 101 -6.04 8.06 -4.87
N LYS A 102 -6.00 8.47 -6.14
CA LYS A 102 -6.25 7.58 -7.28
C LYS A 102 -4.93 7.03 -7.80
N LEU A 103 -4.94 5.80 -8.27
CA LEU A 103 -3.79 5.15 -8.89
C LEU A 103 -4.00 5.06 -10.40
N GLN A 104 -2.95 5.34 -11.16
CA GLN A 104 -2.92 5.12 -12.61
C GLN A 104 -1.49 4.87 -13.08
N ILE A 105 -1.33 4.15 -14.19
CA ILE A 105 -0.02 4.02 -14.85
C ILE A 105 0.34 5.37 -15.46
N GLU A 106 1.55 5.83 -15.19
CA GLU A 106 2.07 7.09 -15.73
C GLU A 106 2.03 7.06 -17.26
N ASN A 107 1.48 8.12 -17.87
CA ASN A 107 1.31 8.23 -19.32
C ASN A 107 0.52 7.06 -19.96
N GLY A 108 -0.25 6.31 -19.17
CA GLY A 108 -1.07 5.18 -19.63
C GLY A 108 -0.31 3.86 -19.82
N GLY A 109 1.00 3.89 -20.06
CA GLY A 109 1.83 2.71 -20.33
C GLY A 109 1.65 2.11 -21.73
N CYS A 110 2.72 1.51 -22.27
CA CYS A 110 2.65 0.81 -23.56
C CYS A 110 1.81 -0.48 -23.43
N GLY A 111 1.01 -0.80 -24.45
CA GLY A 111 0.23 -2.05 -24.46
C GLY A 111 -0.91 -2.11 -23.45
N ILE A 112 -1.15 -1.05 -22.67
CA ILE A 112 -2.24 -0.90 -21.71
C ILE A 112 -3.40 -0.16 -22.35
N LYS A 113 -4.62 -0.66 -22.15
CA LYS A 113 -5.85 -0.01 -22.62
C LYS A 113 -6.36 1.02 -21.62
N THR A 114 -6.41 0.63 -20.35
CA THR A 114 -6.85 1.50 -19.24
C THR A 114 -6.18 1.04 -17.96
N SER A 115 -5.83 1.97 -17.08
CA SER A 115 -5.40 1.69 -15.71
C SER A 115 -6.18 2.57 -14.75
N SER A 116 -6.65 2.00 -13.64
CA SER A 116 -7.32 2.78 -12.61
C SER A 116 -7.24 2.11 -11.26
N GLY A 117 -7.23 2.90 -10.20
CA GLY A 117 -7.28 2.38 -8.84
C GLY A 117 -7.43 3.47 -7.80
N LYS A 118 -7.36 3.03 -6.56
CA LYS A 118 -7.43 3.90 -5.39
C LYS A 118 -6.50 3.37 -4.31
N ILE A 119 -5.97 4.29 -3.53
CA ILE A 119 -5.20 4.00 -2.32
C ILE A 119 -5.76 4.82 -1.17
N GLU A 120 -5.83 4.18 0.00
CA GLU A 120 -6.18 4.84 1.26
C GLU A 120 -5.17 4.42 2.32
N ILE A 121 -4.65 5.40 3.06
CA ILE A 121 -3.70 5.19 4.16
C ILE A 121 -4.24 5.93 5.36
N ARG A 122 -4.18 5.30 6.53
CA ARG A 122 -4.58 5.92 7.79
C ARG A 122 -3.62 5.56 8.92
N PRO A 123 -3.49 6.45 9.91
CA PRO A 123 -2.77 6.15 11.14
C PRO A 123 -3.37 4.95 11.89
N LEU A 124 -2.49 4.10 12.41
CA LEU A 124 -2.86 2.96 13.27
C LEU A 124 -2.32 3.18 14.69
N TRP A 125 -1.04 3.44 14.82
CA TRP A 125 -0.38 3.54 16.12
C TRP A 125 0.85 4.45 16.04
N LYS A 126 1.16 5.10 17.16
CA LYS A 126 2.39 5.88 17.31
C LYS A 126 3.00 5.68 18.70
N LYS A 127 4.33 5.77 18.77
CA LYS A 127 5.07 5.86 20.03
C LYS A 127 6.12 6.96 19.90
N GLU A 128 6.07 7.88 20.85
CA GLU A 128 7.06 8.95 20.99
C GLU A 128 8.10 8.50 22.02
N GLY A 129 9.37 8.60 21.67
CA GLY A 129 10.50 8.16 22.47
C GLY A 129 11.81 8.76 21.94
N ALA A 130 12.92 8.01 22.02
CA ALA A 130 14.18 8.43 21.38
C ALA A 130 14.04 8.54 19.85
N GLU A 131 13.21 7.68 19.26
CA GLU A 131 12.79 7.73 17.87
C GLU A 131 11.26 7.70 17.80
N VAL A 132 10.70 8.43 16.84
CA VAL A 132 9.26 8.42 16.58
C VAL A 132 8.92 7.19 15.76
N MET A 133 8.16 6.27 16.35
CA MET A 133 7.67 5.07 15.67
C MET A 133 6.24 5.31 15.21
N GLU A 134 6.02 5.31 13.90
CA GLU A 134 4.71 5.48 13.30
C GLU A 134 4.34 4.26 12.48
N LEU A 135 3.17 3.70 12.80
CA LEU A 135 2.57 2.59 12.09
C LEU A 135 1.26 3.05 11.45
N PHE A 136 1.13 2.74 10.17
CA PHE A 136 -0.04 3.01 9.36
C PHE A 136 -0.64 1.70 8.88
N GLU A 137 -1.92 1.76 8.56
CA GLU A 137 -2.61 0.73 7.79
C GLU A 137 -3.23 1.37 6.56
N GLY A 138 -3.43 0.56 5.52
CA GLY A 138 -4.03 1.04 4.30
C GLY A 138 -4.59 -0.07 3.46
N SER A 139 -5.25 0.33 2.40
CA SER A 139 -5.69 -0.55 1.33
C SER A 139 -5.47 0.11 -0.01
N PHE A 140 -5.26 -0.72 -1.03
CA PHE A 140 -5.32 -0.25 -2.40
C PHE A 140 -6.12 -1.23 -3.25
N THR A 141 -6.67 -0.72 -4.33
CA THR A 141 -7.23 -1.51 -5.43
C THR A 141 -6.67 -0.96 -6.71
N PHE A 142 -6.18 -1.83 -7.58
CA PHE A 142 -5.64 -1.42 -8.88
C PHE A 142 -6.05 -2.42 -9.96
N ASP A 143 -6.58 -1.86 -11.05
CA ASP A 143 -7.05 -2.57 -12.24
C ASP A 143 -6.27 -2.05 -13.45
N VAL A 144 -5.61 -2.97 -14.15
CA VAL A 144 -4.87 -2.71 -15.39
C VAL A 144 -5.49 -3.58 -16.47
N LYS A 145 -6.09 -2.97 -17.50
CA LYS A 145 -6.62 -3.70 -18.65
C LYS A 145 -5.65 -3.64 -19.80
N TYR A 146 -5.36 -4.79 -20.37
CA TYR A 146 -4.47 -4.92 -21.50
C TYR A 146 -5.13 -4.56 -22.82
N SER A 147 -4.34 -4.02 -23.73
CA SER A 147 -4.75 -3.75 -25.10
C SER A 147 -4.94 -5.04 -25.91
N ALA A 148 -5.46 -4.90 -27.13
CA ALA A 148 -5.54 -6.00 -28.09
C ALA A 148 -4.16 -6.60 -28.41
N MET A 149 -3.08 -5.81 -28.31
CA MET A 149 -1.72 -6.27 -28.57
C MET A 149 -1.29 -7.34 -27.57
N TYR A 150 -1.43 -7.06 -26.26
CA TYR A 150 -1.04 -7.97 -25.19
C TYR A 150 -1.95 -9.20 -25.12
N SER A 151 -3.27 -9.02 -25.30
CA SER A 151 -4.20 -10.15 -25.32
C SER A 151 -3.95 -11.11 -26.49
N LYS A 152 -3.64 -10.61 -27.70
CA LYS A 152 -3.27 -11.44 -28.86
C LYS A 152 -1.98 -12.24 -28.66
N ARG A 153 -1.09 -11.79 -27.77
CA ARG A 153 0.15 -12.50 -27.40
C ARG A 153 -0.04 -13.49 -26.26
N GLY A 154 -1.27 -13.66 -25.76
CA GLY A 154 -1.59 -14.67 -24.73
C GLY A 154 -1.46 -14.18 -23.29
N HIS A 155 -1.17 -12.90 -23.04
CA HIS A 155 -1.04 -12.35 -21.67
C HIS A 155 -2.37 -12.13 -20.93
N GLY A 156 -3.49 -12.52 -21.54
CA GLY A 156 -4.83 -12.36 -20.96
C GLY A 156 -5.39 -10.95 -21.09
N LYS A 157 -6.33 -10.59 -20.20
CA LYS A 157 -7.12 -9.35 -20.29
C LYS A 157 -6.58 -8.21 -19.40
N GLY A 158 -5.64 -8.50 -18.51
CA GLY A 158 -5.18 -7.53 -17.52
C GLY A 158 -4.87 -8.15 -16.16
N GLN A 159 -4.64 -7.27 -15.19
CA GLN A 159 -4.43 -7.59 -13.78
C GLN A 159 -5.41 -6.78 -12.93
N ASN A 160 -6.04 -7.41 -11.95
CA ASN A 160 -6.89 -6.74 -10.97
C ASN A 160 -6.54 -7.27 -9.59
N LEU A 161 -6.27 -6.36 -8.65
CA LEU A 161 -5.93 -6.76 -7.30
C LEU A 161 -6.35 -5.70 -6.28
N THR A 162 -6.94 -6.17 -5.18
CA THR A 162 -7.19 -5.42 -3.96
C THR A 162 -6.34 -6.02 -2.84
N LEU A 163 -5.59 -5.18 -2.12
CA LEU A 163 -4.80 -5.59 -0.97
C LEU A 163 -4.93 -4.61 0.18
N ASN A 164 -4.87 -5.14 1.39
CA ASN A 164 -4.62 -4.38 2.61
C ASN A 164 -3.14 -4.49 2.97
N PHE A 165 -2.60 -3.44 3.57
CA PHE A 165 -1.20 -3.38 3.94
C PHE A 165 -0.99 -2.61 5.24
N TRP A 166 0.10 -2.94 5.92
CA TRP A 166 0.69 -2.07 6.94
C TRP A 166 1.83 -1.30 6.31
N ALA A 167 2.06 -0.09 6.81
CA ALA A 167 3.13 0.77 6.35
C ALA A 167 3.83 1.46 7.53
N VAL A 168 5.11 1.73 7.34
CA VAL A 168 5.96 2.53 8.23
C VAL A 168 6.60 3.62 7.39
N ARG A 169 7.05 4.72 8.00
CA ARG A 169 7.86 5.69 7.27
C ARG A 169 9.20 5.04 6.89
N ALA A 170 9.63 5.26 5.66
CA ALA A 170 10.99 4.92 5.28
C ALA A 170 11.98 5.73 6.12
N GLN A 171 12.95 5.06 6.73
CA GLN A 171 14.11 5.73 7.32
C GLN A 171 15.02 6.18 6.17
N THR A 172 15.27 7.48 6.08
CA THR A 172 16.30 8.08 5.22
C THR A 172 17.69 7.86 5.78
#